data_AF-A0A174JKR6-F1
#
_entry.id   AF-A0A174JKR6-F1
#
_cell.length_a   1.000
_cell.length_b   1.000
_cell.length_c   1.000
_cell.angle_alpha   90.00
_cell.angle_beta   90.00
_cell.angle_gamma   90.00
#
_symmetry.space_group_name_H-M   'P 1'
#
loop_
_entity.id
_entity.type
_entity.pdbx_description
1 polymer ?
#
loop_
_entity_poly.entity_id
_entity_poly.type
_entity_poly.pdbx_seq_one_letter_code
_entity_poly.pdbx_strand_id
1 'polypeptide(L)'
;MSKIKCSNENPTKLEKYLFKISGLYPIYKHDNSCTYVPIHVDHYDTYPLSVEIDEEDIDWDRKIAFDLSSGMVWLNSFYDTDELSLISQLMKELDEKYCNSQNR
;
A
#
# COMPACT_ATOMS: atom_id res chain seq x y z
N MET A 1 -6.35 -14.21 18.58
CA MET A 1 -5.90 -13.72 17.25
C MET A 1 -5.54 -12.26 17.42
N SER A 2 -4.40 -11.85 16.88
CA SER A 2 -3.96 -10.46 16.90
C SER A 2 -4.59 -9.75 15.70
N LYS A 3 -5.06 -8.53 15.91
CA LYS A 3 -5.71 -7.70 14.90
C LYS A 3 -4.92 -6.44 14.66
N ILE A 4 -4.81 -6.04 13.41
CA ILE A 4 -4.15 -4.80 13.02
C ILE A 4 -5.21 -3.82 12.54
N LYS A 5 -5.19 -2.61 13.09
CA LYS A 5 -6.04 -1.51 12.64
C LYS A 5 -5.23 -0.56 11.76
N CYS A 6 -5.68 -0.40 10.52
CA CYS A 6 -5.01 0.41 9.51
C CYS A 6 -5.97 1.49 8.99
N SER A 7 -5.43 2.63 8.55
CA SER A 7 -6.19 3.67 7.88
C SER A 7 -5.43 4.30 6.72
N ASN A 8 -6.17 4.71 5.69
CA ASN A 8 -5.70 5.52 4.59
C ASN A 8 -6.78 6.54 4.21
N GLU A 9 -6.70 7.73 4.79
CA GLU A 9 -7.75 8.75 4.69
C GLU A 9 -7.79 9.48 3.35
N ASN A 10 -6.67 9.50 2.62
CA ASN A 10 -6.56 10.16 1.32
C ASN A 10 -5.92 9.22 0.29
N PRO A 11 -6.58 8.11 -0.09
CA PRO A 11 -6.05 7.14 -1.01
C PRO A 11 -5.94 7.72 -2.43
N THR A 12 -4.83 7.46 -3.10
CA THR A 12 -4.65 7.80 -4.50
C THR A 12 -5.55 6.95 -5.40
N LYS A 13 -5.65 7.31 -6.68
CA LYS A 13 -6.41 6.52 -7.65
C LYS A 13 -5.80 5.13 -7.81
N LEU A 14 -4.47 5.05 -7.81
CA LEU A 14 -3.77 3.79 -7.97
C LEU A 14 -3.81 2.92 -6.71
N GLU A 15 -3.77 3.50 -5.50
CA GLU A 15 -4.04 2.75 -4.25
C GLU A 15 -5.41 2.05 -4.31
N LYS A 16 -6.45 2.75 -4.80
CA LYS A 16 -7.79 2.16 -4.97
C LYS A 16 -7.81 1.04 -6.01
N TYR A 17 -7.10 1.23 -7.11
CA TYR A 17 -7.04 0.24 -8.19
C TYR A 17 -6.30 -1.03 -7.75
N LEU A 18 -5.12 -0.87 -7.14
CA LEU A 18 -4.30 -1.98 -6.63
C LEU A 18 -5.02 -2.76 -5.54
N PHE A 19 -5.72 -2.08 -4.63
CA PHE A 19 -6.59 -2.74 -3.67
C PHE A 19 -7.65 -3.61 -4.35
N LYS A 20 -8.32 -3.09 -5.38
CA LYS A 20 -9.37 -3.82 -6.08
C LYS A 20 -8.85 -5.08 -6.78
N ILE A 21 -7.67 -5.03 -7.37
CA ILE A 21 -7.15 -6.16 -8.18
C ILE A 21 -6.32 -7.16 -7.37
N SER A 22 -5.68 -6.74 -6.28
CA SER A 22 -4.73 -7.57 -5.55
C SER A 22 -4.84 -7.44 -4.03
N GLY A 23 -5.84 -6.73 -3.51
CA GLY A 23 -6.00 -6.48 -2.08
C GLY A 23 -4.89 -5.62 -1.46
N LEU A 24 -4.04 -4.98 -2.26
CA LEU A 24 -2.89 -4.24 -1.75
C LEU A 24 -3.35 -3.05 -0.90
N TYR A 25 -2.99 -3.06 0.38
CA TYR A 25 -3.40 -2.04 1.34
C TYR A 25 -2.22 -1.59 2.22
N PRO A 26 -2.12 -0.31 2.57
CA PRO A 26 -1.06 0.16 3.45
C PRO A 26 -1.31 -0.24 4.90
N ILE A 27 -0.34 -0.92 5.51
CA ILE A 27 -0.42 -1.37 6.91
C ILE A 27 0.44 -0.53 7.84
N TYR A 28 1.55 0.02 7.36
CA TYR A 28 2.37 0.97 8.12
C TYR A 28 2.63 2.22 7.30
N LYS A 29 2.36 3.40 7.89
CA LYS A 29 2.68 4.70 7.31
C LYS A 29 3.49 5.50 8.34
N HIS A 30 4.68 5.92 7.93
CA HIS A 30 5.53 6.86 8.66
C HIS A 30 5.81 8.06 7.75
N ASP A 31 6.41 9.11 8.31
CA ASP A 31 6.59 10.38 7.59
C ASP A 31 7.32 10.21 6.25
N ASN A 32 8.29 9.30 6.17
CA ASN A 32 9.12 9.06 4.98
C ASN A 32 8.99 7.66 4.39
N SER A 33 8.12 6.81 4.91
CA SER A 33 8.02 5.42 4.45
C SER A 33 6.62 4.86 4.56
N CYS A 34 6.30 3.93 3.67
CA CYS A 34 5.03 3.23 3.73
C CYS A 34 5.18 1.77 3.32
N THR A 35 4.49 0.89 4.03
CA THR A 35 4.48 -0.55 3.80
C THR A 35 3.09 -0.97 3.36
N TYR A 36 3.03 -1.68 2.25
CA TYR A 36 1.83 -2.26 1.68
C TYR A 36 1.95 -3.78 1.66
N VAL A 37 0.81 -4.44 1.86
CA VAL A 37 0.65 -5.89 1.76
C VAL A 37 -0.74 -6.19 1.19
N PRO A 38 -0.91 -7.29 0.45
CA PRO A 38 -2.23 -7.81 0.14
C PRO A 38 -2.97 -8.20 1.42
N ILE A 39 -4.23 -7.78 1.52
CA ILE A 39 -5.15 -8.17 2.59
C ILE A 39 -6.32 -8.92 2.01
N HIS A 40 -6.78 -9.94 2.72
CA HIS A 40 -7.96 -10.72 2.37
C HIS A 40 -9.18 -10.21 3.11
N VAL A 41 -10.09 -9.57 2.37
CA VAL A 41 -11.34 -9.02 2.91
C VAL A 41 -12.52 -9.41 2.03
N ASP A 42 -13.70 -9.53 2.63
CA ASP A 42 -14.90 -10.00 1.94
C ASP A 42 -15.37 -9.08 0.78
N HIS A 43 -14.91 -7.83 0.73
CA HIS A 43 -15.42 -6.81 -0.20
C HIS A 43 -14.30 -5.98 -0.85
N TYR A 44 -13.76 -6.44 -1.98
CA TYR A 44 -12.76 -5.69 -2.77
C TYR A 44 -13.34 -4.57 -3.64
N ASP A 45 -14.66 -4.50 -3.78
CA ASP A 45 -15.33 -3.56 -4.69
C ASP A 45 -15.28 -2.10 -4.21
N THR A 46 -15.13 -1.89 -2.90
CA THR A 46 -15.04 -0.55 -2.29
C THR A 46 -13.76 -0.44 -1.46
N TYR A 47 -12.95 0.56 -1.75
CA TYR A 47 -11.73 0.84 -0.97
C TYR A 47 -12.10 1.30 0.45
N PRO A 48 -11.73 0.56 1.52
CA PRO A 48 -11.99 0.98 2.88
C PRO A 48 -11.01 2.09 3.29
N LEU A 49 -11.47 3.18 3.90
CA LEU A 49 -10.57 4.21 4.44
C LEU A 49 -9.94 3.78 5.77
N SER A 50 -10.54 2.83 6.46
CA SER A 50 -9.98 2.15 7.62
C SER A 50 -10.51 0.73 7.69
N VAL A 51 -9.66 -0.18 8.11
CA VAL A 51 -9.96 -1.62 8.19
C VAL A 51 -9.28 -2.20 9.43
N GLU A 52 -9.94 -3.17 10.05
CA GLU A 52 -9.39 -4.01 11.10
C GLU A 52 -9.25 -5.41 10.52
N ILE A 53 -8.02 -5.93 10.49
CA ILE A 53 -7.65 -7.13 9.75
C ILE A 53 -7.06 -8.13 10.74
N ASP A 54 -7.50 -9.39 10.67
CA ASP A 54 -6.86 -10.47 11.41
C ASP A 54 -5.49 -10.77 10.78
N GLU A 55 -4.45 -10.97 11.60
CA GLU A 55 -3.08 -11.15 11.08
C GLU A 55 -2.93 -12.32 10.08
N GLU A 56 -3.82 -13.31 10.16
CA GLU A 56 -3.86 -14.47 9.25
C GLU A 56 -4.39 -14.14 7.85
N ASP A 57 -5.11 -13.02 7.70
CA ASP A 57 -5.65 -12.53 6.43
C ASP A 57 -4.67 -11.61 5.69
N ILE A 58 -3.43 -11.49 6.17
CA ILE A 58 -2.39 -10.64 5.60
C ILE A 58 -1.33 -11.50 4.91
N ASP A 59 -1.11 -11.23 3.62
CA ASP A 59 -0.03 -11.86 2.85
C ASP A 59 1.28 -11.09 3.05
N TRP A 60 2.02 -11.45 4.11
CA TRP A 60 3.32 -10.86 4.42
C TRP A 60 4.42 -11.22 3.42
N ASP A 61 4.28 -12.34 2.70
CA ASP A 61 5.26 -12.75 1.70
C ASP A 61 5.25 -11.76 0.52
N ARG A 62 4.09 -11.17 0.21
CA ARG A 62 3.92 -10.13 -0.80
C ARG A 62 4.02 -8.70 -0.27
N LYS A 63 4.85 -8.48 0.74
CA LYS A 63 5.15 -7.14 1.25
C LYS A 63 5.89 -6.28 0.24
N ILE A 64 5.49 -5.01 0.18
CA ILE A 64 6.16 -3.92 -0.54
C ILE A 64 6.45 -2.80 0.44
N ALA A 65 7.71 -2.36 0.53
CA ALA A 65 8.08 -1.21 1.33
C ALA A 65 8.62 -0.10 0.43
N PHE A 66 8.10 1.11 0.61
CA PHE A 66 8.54 2.32 -0.09
C PHE A 66 9.28 3.23 0.90
N ASP A 67 10.47 3.68 0.53
CA ASP A 67 11.15 4.80 1.16
C ASP A 67 11.06 6.02 0.26
N LEU A 68 10.22 6.95 0.69
CA LEU A 68 9.89 8.17 -0.04
C LEU A 68 11.05 9.18 0.00
N SER A 69 11.97 9.06 0.95
CA SER A 69 13.12 9.98 1.03
C SER A 69 14.22 9.64 0.03
N SER A 70 14.43 8.35 -0.26
CA SER A 70 15.47 7.89 -1.18
C SER A 70 14.94 7.49 -2.56
N GLY A 71 13.63 7.37 -2.73
CA GLY A 71 13.05 6.86 -3.96
C GLY A 71 13.15 5.33 -4.09
N MET A 72 13.54 4.61 -3.04
CA MET A 72 13.75 3.16 -3.07
C MET A 72 12.46 2.37 -2.79
N VAL A 73 12.35 1.20 -3.42
CA VAL A 73 11.27 0.24 -3.22
C VAL A 73 11.87 -1.13 -2.93
N TRP A 74 11.45 -1.77 -1.84
CA TRP A 74 11.81 -3.14 -1.50
C TRP A 74 10.63 -4.08 -1.71
N LEU A 75 10.88 -5.16 -2.45
CA LEU A 75 9.91 -6.19 -2.79
C LEU A 75 10.29 -7.49 -2.10
N ASN A 76 9.35 -8.09 -1.37
CA ASN A 76 9.61 -9.33 -0.62
C ASN A 76 9.31 -10.61 -1.41
N SER A 77 8.81 -10.48 -2.64
CA SER A 77 8.47 -11.59 -3.53
C SER A 77 8.72 -11.22 -4.99
N PHE A 78 8.48 -12.18 -5.88
CA PHE A 78 8.46 -11.96 -7.31
C PHE A 78 7.13 -11.32 -7.72
N TYR A 79 7.23 -10.29 -8.54
CA TYR A 79 6.10 -9.59 -9.16
C TYR A 79 6.25 -9.71 -10.66
N ASP A 80 5.13 -9.87 -11.36
CA ASP A 80 5.17 -9.85 -12.82
C ASP A 80 5.41 -8.42 -13.36
N THR A 81 5.58 -8.31 -14.67
CA THR A 81 5.92 -7.03 -15.30
C THR A 81 4.80 -6.00 -15.17
N ASP A 82 3.55 -6.44 -15.18
CA ASP A 82 2.39 -5.54 -15.07
C ASP A 82 2.26 -5.01 -13.64
N GLU A 83 2.42 -5.89 -12.64
CA GLU A 83 2.49 -5.52 -11.24
C GLU A 83 3.65 -4.57 -10.96
N LEU A 84 4.85 -4.84 -11.48
CA LEU A 84 6.01 -3.95 -11.34
C LEU A 84 5.76 -2.57 -11.95
N SER A 85 5.08 -2.50 -13.10
CA SER A 85 4.69 -1.23 -13.73
C SER A 85 3.73 -0.43 -12.85
N LEU A 86 2.75 -1.10 -12.23
CA LEU A 86 1.81 -0.46 -11.31
C LEU A 86 2.52 -0.02 -10.01
N ILE A 87 3.43 -0.82 -9.46
CA ILE A 87 4.23 -0.46 -8.28
C ILE A 87 5.09 0.79 -8.57
N SER A 88 5.70 0.85 -9.75
CA SER A 88 6.49 2.01 -10.18
C SER A 88 5.62 3.26 -10.30
N GLN A 89 4.39 3.14 -10.83
CA GLN A 89 3.44 4.24 -10.89
C GLN A 89 2.97 4.68 -9.51
N LEU A 90 2.74 3.72 -8.59
CA LEU A 90 2.33 4.01 -7.22
C LEU A 90 3.43 4.81 -6.50
N MET A 91 4.70 4.46 -6.71
CA MET A 91 5.81 5.22 -6.15
C MET A 91 5.78 6.69 -6.56
N LYS A 92 5.46 6.98 -7.83
CA LYS A 92 5.36 8.37 -8.32
C LYS A 92 4.22 9.14 -7.64
N GLU A 93 3.03 8.53 -7.53
CA GLU A 93 1.90 9.17 -6.85
C GLU A 93 2.19 9.42 -5.36
N LEU A 94 2.94 8.51 -4.71
CA LEU A 94 3.36 8.67 -3.31
C LEU A 94 4.42 9.75 -3.13
N ASP A 95 5.40 9.83 -4.03
CA ASP A 95 6.43 10.88 -4.03
C ASP A 95 5.82 12.27 -4.24
N GLU A 96 4.91 12.42 -5.20
CA GLU A 96 4.16 13.66 -5.40
C GLU A 96 3.39 14.06 -4.14
N LYS A 97 2.73 13.10 -3.48
CA LYS A 97 2.00 13.33 -2.24
C LYS A 97 2.91 13.73 -1.09
N TYR A 98 4.10 13.12 -0.98
CA TYR A 98 5.11 13.44 0.02
C TYR A 98 5.71 14.84 -0.20
N CYS A 99 6.10 15.17 -1.43
CA CYS A 99 6.60 16.50 -1.78
C CYS A 99 5.56 17.60 -1.49
N ASN A 100 4.27 17.33 -1.76
CA ASN A 100 3.20 18.27 -1.45
C ASN A 100 2.93 18.44 0.05
N SER A 101 3.24 17.45 0.88
CA SER A 101 3.09 17.56 2.34
C SER A 101 4.22 18.32 3.01
N GLN A 102 5.43 18.30 2.45
CA GLN A 102 6.59 19.06 2.97
C GLN A 102 6.55 20.56 2.64
N ASN A 103 5.77 20.97 1.63
CA ASN A 103 5.67 22.37 1.17
C ASN A 103 4.51 23.16 1.82
N ARG A 104 3.94 22.66 2.92
CA ARG A 104 2.86 23.29 3.70
C ARG A 104 3.33 23.65 5.09
#